data_AF-A0A2A2PX09-F1
#
_entry.id   AF-A0A2A2PX09-F1
#
_cell.length_a   1.000
_cell.length_b   1.000
_cell.length_c   1.000
_cell.angle_alpha   90.00
_cell.angle_beta   90.00
_cell.angle_gamma   90.00
#
_symmetry.space_group_name_H-M   'P 1'
#
loop_
_entity.id
_entity.type
_entity.pdbx_description
1 polymer ?
#
loop_
_entity_poly.entity_id
_entity_poly.type
_entity_poly.pdbx_seq_one_letter_code
_entity_poly.pdbx_strand_id
1 'polypeptide(L)'
;MKRFLLSLSLSFSFFFGFAAHAEPWTSPVEQLRKVGPEGAGNTEAAAAWNALTALGPEMLVPVLTAMQGASPLARNWMGTAVETVFDRALAAKTAMPGEAIEAFVLNREHEPNARRLAFELYARLSPEEAAALVPGFADDPSPALRRDAVAKLLEDGRAQLESGDQSKSLATLKAALDAAREVDQIDAVTKLLREKLAQKVDLPKHFGFLSHWHLIAPFDNTGRAGFDRVFSPEQTIQLDAEYTGKEGKPVKWQAYATPDDYGKVDFNQPFGPIKEVAGYAYTEFQAAEARDAQIRLGCKNAWKVWFNGELLFGRDEYHRGQRIDQYSLPVKLKQGKNTILVKACQNEQTQDWTVQWEFQLRVCDATGTAILATDRQPTPEKAAPARRRPAKSE
;
A
#
# COMPACT_ATOMS: atom_id res chain seq x y z
N MET A 1 47.88 78.58 -4.60
CA MET A 1 46.63 78.72 -3.82
C MET A 1 45.46 78.19 -4.66
N LYS A 2 44.97 76.99 -4.39
CA LYS A 2 43.70 76.50 -4.97
C LYS A 2 42.89 75.88 -3.82
N ARG A 3 41.73 76.49 -3.53
CA ARG A 3 40.75 76.04 -2.53
C ARG A 3 39.84 74.98 -3.16
N PHE A 4 39.66 73.88 -2.46
CA PHE A 4 38.64 72.86 -2.71
C PHE A 4 37.28 73.36 -2.20
N LEU A 5 36.22 73.20 -3.00
CA LEU A 5 34.83 73.29 -2.58
C LEU A 5 34.21 71.90 -2.79
N LEU A 6 33.85 71.23 -1.69
CA LEU A 6 33.04 70.01 -1.69
C LEU A 6 31.56 70.42 -1.70
N SER A 7 30.82 70.02 -2.74
CA SER A 7 29.36 70.04 -2.76
C SER A 7 28.83 68.72 -2.24
N LEU A 8 28.05 68.75 -1.16
CA LEU A 8 27.38 67.59 -0.56
C LEU A 8 25.99 67.44 -1.19
N SER A 9 25.80 66.40 -1.99
CA SER A 9 24.49 66.04 -2.57
C SER A 9 23.81 65.01 -1.66
N LEU A 10 22.68 65.38 -1.06
CA LEU A 10 21.86 64.49 -0.24
C LEU A 10 20.89 63.72 -1.15
N SER A 11 21.17 62.44 -1.41
CA SER A 11 20.25 61.55 -2.12
C SER A 11 19.25 60.93 -1.12
N PHE A 12 17.98 61.26 -1.27
CA PHE A 12 16.88 60.69 -0.47
C PHE A 12 16.39 59.40 -1.15
N SER A 13 16.83 58.24 -0.66
CA SER A 13 16.33 56.94 -1.12
C SER A 13 14.99 56.63 -0.46
N PHE A 14 13.90 56.70 -1.23
CA PHE A 14 12.60 56.16 -0.81
C PHE A 14 12.66 54.63 -0.82
N PHE A 15 12.70 54.00 0.37
CA PHE A 15 12.39 52.59 0.52
C PHE A 15 10.87 52.40 0.47
N PHE A 16 10.35 51.94 -0.65
CA PHE A 16 9.01 51.34 -0.70
C PHE A 16 9.09 49.96 -0.04
N GLY A 17 8.64 49.86 1.22
CA GLY A 17 8.40 48.58 1.86
C GLY A 17 7.18 47.91 1.23
N PHE A 18 7.40 46.88 0.40
CA PHE A 18 6.34 45.95 0.04
C PHE A 18 6.00 45.11 1.27
N ALA A 19 4.90 45.44 1.95
CA ALA A 19 4.27 44.50 2.87
C ALA A 19 3.69 43.36 2.02
N ALA A 20 4.28 42.16 2.12
CA ALA A 20 3.69 40.97 1.52
C ALA A 20 2.35 40.70 2.22
N HIS A 21 1.24 40.98 1.56
CA HIS A 21 -0.08 40.57 2.03
C HIS A 21 -0.15 39.04 1.94
N ALA A 22 -0.45 38.39 3.07
CA ALA A 22 -0.71 36.96 3.07
C ALA A 22 -1.91 36.66 2.18
N GLU A 23 -1.79 35.64 1.33
CA GLU A 23 -2.87 35.20 0.45
C GLU A 23 -4.13 34.82 1.26
N PRO A 24 -5.34 35.06 0.73
CA PRO A 24 -6.58 34.94 1.50
C PRO A 24 -6.88 33.50 1.96
N TRP A 25 -6.27 32.49 1.32
CA TRP A 25 -6.40 31.08 1.71
C TRP A 25 -5.39 30.65 2.79
N THR A 26 -4.34 31.42 3.10
CA THR A 26 -3.25 30.99 3.99
C THR A 26 -3.74 30.67 5.40
N SER A 27 -4.38 31.62 6.08
CA SER A 27 -4.86 31.42 7.45
C SER A 27 -5.94 30.34 7.57
N PRO A 28 -6.94 30.27 6.68
CA PRO A 28 -7.89 29.16 6.68
C PRO A 28 -7.24 27.79 6.52
N VAL A 29 -6.28 27.64 5.59
CA VAL A 29 -5.54 26.40 5.38
C VAL A 29 -4.77 25.98 6.63
N GLU A 30 -4.08 26.92 7.28
CA GLU A 30 -3.37 26.65 8.54
C GLU A 30 -4.30 26.18 9.65
N GLN A 31 -5.53 26.70 9.69
CA GLN A 31 -6.52 26.27 10.66
C GLN A 31 -7.04 24.86 10.36
N LEU A 32 -7.30 24.53 9.09
CA LEU A 32 -7.72 23.18 8.69
C LEU A 32 -6.65 22.11 9.00
N ARG A 33 -5.36 22.46 8.95
CA ARG A 33 -4.26 21.55 9.32
C ARG A 33 -4.30 21.09 10.78
N LYS A 34 -4.97 21.83 11.65
CA LYS A 34 -5.06 21.54 13.09
C LYS A 34 -6.17 20.53 13.44
N VAL A 35 -6.97 20.09 12.47
CA VAL A 35 -8.03 19.10 12.70
C VAL A 35 -7.45 17.77 13.16
N GLY A 36 -7.96 17.28 14.28
CA GLY A 36 -7.53 16.05 14.93
C GLY A 36 -8.66 15.02 15.10
N PRO A 37 -8.34 13.86 15.69
CA PRO A 37 -9.33 12.82 15.96
C PRO A 37 -10.41 13.30 16.94
N GLU A 38 -11.53 12.57 16.97
CA GLU A 38 -12.64 12.80 17.92
C GLU A 38 -13.23 14.23 17.89
N GLY A 39 -13.12 14.91 16.75
CA GLY A 39 -13.68 16.24 16.53
C GLY A 39 -12.83 17.40 17.03
N ALA A 40 -11.58 17.14 17.45
CA ALA A 40 -10.64 18.19 17.85
C ALA A 40 -10.43 19.22 16.73
N GLY A 41 -10.71 20.50 17.02
CA GLY A 41 -10.55 21.62 16.09
C GLY A 41 -11.67 21.79 15.05
N ASN A 42 -12.76 21.03 15.13
CA ASN A 42 -13.84 21.07 14.13
C ASN A 42 -14.56 22.43 14.06
N THR A 43 -14.76 23.12 15.18
CA THR A 43 -15.48 24.40 15.20
C THR A 43 -14.71 25.47 14.44
N GLU A 44 -13.42 25.60 14.71
CA GLU A 44 -12.55 26.53 13.99
C GLU A 44 -12.34 26.09 12.54
N ALA A 45 -12.30 24.79 12.28
CA ALA A 45 -12.23 24.26 10.92
C ALA A 45 -13.47 24.60 10.11
N ALA A 46 -14.67 24.55 10.68
CA ALA A 46 -15.90 24.95 10.00
C ALA A 46 -15.87 26.45 9.62
N ALA A 47 -15.38 27.32 10.51
CA ALA A 47 -15.20 28.74 10.21
C ALA A 47 -14.17 28.97 9.09
N ALA A 48 -13.02 28.28 9.16
CA ALA A 48 -11.99 28.34 8.12
C ALA A 48 -12.47 27.79 6.77
N TRP A 49 -13.23 26.70 6.79
CA TRP A 49 -13.85 26.13 5.61
C TRP A 49 -14.83 27.11 4.96
N ASN A 50 -15.68 27.78 5.74
CA ASN A 50 -16.58 28.82 5.23
C ASN A 50 -15.80 29.99 4.61
N ALA A 51 -14.66 30.37 5.20
CA ALA A 51 -13.80 31.41 4.64
C ALA A 51 -13.19 30.98 3.29
N LEU A 52 -12.71 29.73 3.17
CA LEU A 52 -12.20 29.20 1.89
C LEU A 52 -13.29 29.11 0.84
N THR A 53 -14.46 28.59 1.19
CA THR A 53 -15.54 28.42 0.22
C THR A 53 -16.19 29.73 -0.18
N ALA A 54 -15.90 30.85 0.48
CA ALA A 54 -16.29 32.19 0.02
C ALA A 54 -15.39 32.74 -1.11
N LEU A 55 -14.20 32.16 -1.33
CA LEU A 55 -13.24 32.59 -2.36
C LEU A 55 -13.61 32.08 -3.77
N GLY A 56 -12.94 32.62 -4.79
CA GLY A 56 -13.12 32.19 -6.18
C GLY A 56 -12.20 31.03 -6.60
N PRO A 57 -12.27 30.60 -7.88
CA PRO A 57 -11.47 29.50 -8.42
C PRO A 57 -9.96 29.63 -8.25
N GLU A 58 -9.43 30.84 -8.02
CA GLU A 58 -8.02 31.11 -7.76
C GLU A 58 -7.46 30.30 -6.57
N MET A 59 -8.32 29.89 -5.63
CA MET A 59 -7.90 29.11 -4.46
C MET A 59 -7.73 27.60 -4.73
N LEU A 60 -8.19 27.08 -5.89
CA LEU A 60 -8.21 25.64 -6.18
C LEU A 60 -6.82 25.00 -6.08
N VAL A 61 -5.87 25.47 -6.89
CA VAL A 61 -4.51 24.93 -6.93
C VAL A 61 -3.73 25.19 -5.64
N PRO A 62 -3.79 26.38 -5.01
CA PRO A 62 -3.15 26.60 -3.71
C PRO A 62 -3.65 25.67 -2.60
N VAL A 63 -4.97 25.43 -2.50
CA VAL A 63 -5.54 24.55 -1.47
C VAL A 63 -5.21 23.08 -1.77
N LEU A 64 -5.25 22.65 -3.03
CA LEU A 64 -4.75 21.33 -3.45
C LEU A 64 -3.28 21.14 -3.07
N THR A 65 -2.43 22.13 -3.32
CA THR A 65 -1.00 22.11 -2.92
C THR A 65 -0.85 21.99 -1.41
N ALA A 66 -1.69 22.69 -0.65
CA ALA A 66 -1.67 22.68 0.80
C ALA A 66 -2.10 21.34 1.42
N MET A 67 -2.64 20.39 0.65
CA MET A 67 -2.89 19.02 1.12
C MET A 67 -1.60 18.23 1.36
N GLN A 68 -0.48 18.65 0.77
CA GLN A 68 0.83 18.02 0.98
C GLN A 68 1.19 18.01 2.48
N GLY A 69 1.43 16.81 3.02
CA GLY A 69 1.77 16.62 4.43
C GLY A 69 0.63 16.90 5.42
N ALA A 70 -0.60 17.12 4.95
CA ALA A 70 -1.77 17.28 5.81
C ALA A 70 -2.32 15.91 6.25
N SER A 71 -2.91 15.87 7.46
CA SER A 71 -3.58 14.66 7.97
C SER A 71 -4.74 14.24 7.05
N PRO A 72 -5.16 12.96 7.05
CA PRO A 72 -6.33 12.53 6.27
C PRO A 72 -7.59 13.37 6.56
N LEU A 73 -7.80 13.75 7.82
CA LEU A 73 -8.92 14.59 8.23
C LEU A 73 -8.81 16.00 7.65
N ALA A 74 -7.64 16.63 7.75
CA ALA A 74 -7.40 17.96 7.19
C ALA A 74 -7.56 17.97 5.66
N ARG A 75 -7.05 16.94 4.97
CA ARG A 75 -7.22 16.77 3.51
C ARG A 75 -8.69 16.66 3.12
N ASN A 76 -9.49 15.94 3.90
CA ASN A 76 -10.94 15.85 3.65
C ASN A 76 -11.63 17.22 3.76
N TRP A 77 -11.30 18.02 4.78
CA TRP A 77 -11.81 19.40 4.88
C TRP A 77 -11.38 20.28 3.70
N MET A 78 -10.10 20.22 3.31
CA MET A 78 -9.60 20.98 2.16
C MET A 78 -10.25 20.52 0.85
N GLY A 79 -10.46 19.22 0.68
CA GLY A 79 -11.05 18.62 -0.52
C GLY A 79 -12.48 19.07 -0.74
N THR A 80 -13.30 19.02 0.31
CA THR A 80 -14.69 19.50 0.21
C THR A 80 -14.78 21.00 -0.06
N ALA A 81 -13.82 21.81 0.42
CA ALA A 81 -13.75 23.23 0.07
C ALA A 81 -13.44 23.43 -1.42
N VAL A 82 -12.44 22.70 -1.93
CA VAL A 82 -12.06 22.69 -3.34
C VAL A 82 -13.24 22.30 -4.24
N GLU A 83 -13.92 21.20 -3.92
CA GLU A 83 -15.10 20.73 -4.67
C GLU A 83 -16.24 21.76 -4.65
N THR A 84 -16.53 22.34 -3.48
CA THR A 84 -17.61 23.33 -3.31
C THR A 84 -17.37 24.57 -4.18
N VAL A 85 -16.14 25.11 -4.16
CA VAL A 85 -15.80 26.28 -4.98
C VAL A 85 -15.81 25.91 -6.46
N PHE A 86 -15.28 24.74 -6.83
CA PHE A 86 -15.28 24.25 -8.19
C PHE A 86 -16.71 24.11 -8.74
N ASP A 87 -17.61 23.43 -8.02
CA ASP A 87 -18.99 23.20 -8.44
C ASP A 87 -19.76 24.50 -8.64
N ARG A 88 -19.60 25.44 -7.70
CA ARG A 88 -20.20 26.76 -7.82
C ARG A 88 -19.70 27.49 -9.05
N ALA A 89 -18.38 27.51 -9.25
CA ALA A 89 -17.76 28.22 -10.37
C ALA A 89 -18.12 27.59 -11.72
N LEU A 90 -18.21 26.25 -11.79
CA LEU A 90 -18.63 25.51 -12.98
C LEU A 90 -20.09 25.85 -13.33
N ALA A 91 -20.99 25.81 -12.34
CA ALA A 91 -22.39 26.17 -12.52
C ALA A 91 -22.56 27.65 -12.95
N ALA A 92 -21.76 28.54 -12.37
CA ALA A 92 -21.74 29.95 -12.71
C ALA A 92 -21.00 30.27 -14.03
N LYS A 93 -20.41 29.26 -14.70
CA LYS A 93 -19.58 29.42 -15.90
C LYS A 93 -18.46 30.46 -15.71
N THR A 94 -17.91 30.51 -14.50
CA THR A 94 -16.77 31.36 -14.17
C THR A 94 -15.51 30.78 -14.83
N ALA A 95 -14.57 31.64 -15.23
CA ALA A 95 -13.30 31.19 -15.76
C ALA A 95 -12.58 30.28 -14.76
N MET A 96 -12.20 29.08 -15.20
CA MET A 96 -11.53 28.08 -14.38
C MET A 96 -10.03 28.04 -14.69
N PRO A 97 -9.17 27.74 -13.71
CA PRO A 97 -7.73 27.60 -13.91
C PRO A 97 -7.38 26.22 -14.51
N GLY A 98 -7.96 25.85 -15.65
CA GLY A 98 -7.86 24.52 -16.27
C GLY A 98 -6.41 24.07 -16.50
N GLU A 99 -5.59 24.90 -17.15
CA GLU A 99 -4.17 24.62 -17.40
C GLU A 99 -3.38 24.40 -16.10
N ALA A 100 -3.69 25.15 -15.04
CA ALA A 100 -3.01 25.00 -13.76
C ALA A 100 -3.44 23.73 -13.02
N ILE A 101 -4.71 23.32 -13.16
CA ILE A 101 -5.21 22.04 -12.63
C ILE A 101 -4.53 20.88 -13.37
N GLU A 102 -4.43 20.94 -14.70
CA GLU A 102 -3.72 19.93 -15.49
C GLU A 102 -2.25 19.83 -15.07
N ALA A 103 -1.54 20.96 -14.97
CA ALA A 103 -0.15 20.99 -14.53
C ALA A 103 0.02 20.38 -13.12
N PHE A 104 -0.95 20.61 -12.23
CA PHE A 104 -0.97 19.99 -10.91
C PHE A 104 -1.16 18.47 -10.98
N VAL A 105 -2.04 17.97 -11.86
CA VAL A 105 -2.21 16.52 -12.09
C VAL A 105 -0.91 15.88 -12.58
N LEU A 106 -0.21 16.52 -13.52
CA LEU A 106 0.99 15.96 -14.16
C LEU A 106 2.23 15.99 -13.26
N ASN A 107 2.27 16.85 -12.25
CA ASN A 107 3.37 16.87 -11.30
C ASN A 107 3.29 15.69 -10.31
N ARG A 108 4.11 14.67 -10.55
CA ARG A 108 4.19 13.43 -9.76
C ARG A 108 4.66 13.62 -8.31
N GLU A 109 5.20 14.78 -7.95
CA GLU A 109 5.65 15.07 -6.59
C GLU A 109 4.51 15.52 -5.66
N HIS A 110 3.36 15.91 -6.21
CA HIS A 110 2.21 16.32 -5.41
C HIS A 110 1.53 15.13 -4.72
N GLU A 111 0.85 15.45 -3.62
CA GLU A 111 0.15 14.49 -2.79
C GLU A 111 -0.84 13.63 -3.63
N PRO A 112 -0.78 12.28 -3.55
CA PRO A 112 -1.59 11.39 -4.38
C PRO A 112 -3.10 11.65 -4.37
N ASN A 113 -3.70 11.93 -3.20
CA ASN A 113 -5.14 12.16 -3.10
C ASN A 113 -5.53 13.55 -3.65
N ALA A 114 -4.69 14.57 -3.44
CA ALA A 114 -4.85 15.87 -4.07
C ALA A 114 -4.77 15.79 -5.59
N ARG A 115 -3.80 15.04 -6.14
CA ARG A 115 -3.69 14.78 -7.58
C ARG A 115 -4.91 14.04 -8.13
N ARG A 116 -5.45 13.09 -7.37
CA ARG A 116 -6.68 12.39 -7.73
C ARG A 116 -7.85 13.35 -7.84
N LEU A 117 -8.08 14.18 -6.82
CA LEU A 117 -9.12 15.19 -6.85
C LEU A 117 -8.93 16.16 -8.03
N ALA A 118 -7.73 16.67 -8.23
CA ALA A 118 -7.41 17.55 -9.36
C ALA A 118 -7.74 16.90 -10.72
N PHE A 119 -7.46 15.60 -10.88
CA PHE A 119 -7.80 14.86 -12.11
C PHE A 119 -9.31 14.73 -12.30
N GLU A 120 -10.08 14.52 -11.23
CA GLU A 120 -11.55 14.50 -11.30
C GLU A 120 -12.12 15.86 -11.71
N LEU A 121 -11.57 16.95 -11.18
CA LEU A 121 -11.93 18.30 -11.59
C LEU A 121 -11.59 18.54 -13.06
N TYR A 122 -10.38 18.15 -13.49
CA TYR A 122 -9.93 18.32 -14.86
C TYR A 122 -10.78 17.52 -15.85
N ALA A 123 -11.13 16.27 -15.51
CA ALA A 123 -12.00 15.44 -16.34
C ALA A 123 -13.42 16.02 -16.51
N ARG A 124 -13.88 16.86 -15.58
CA ARG A 124 -15.15 17.60 -15.71
C ARG A 124 -15.03 18.86 -16.56
N LEU A 125 -13.84 19.45 -16.67
CA LEU A 125 -13.57 20.61 -17.53
C LEU A 125 -13.30 20.20 -18.98
N SER A 126 -12.42 19.20 -19.15
CA SER A 126 -11.92 18.72 -20.44
C SER A 126 -11.92 17.19 -20.48
N PRO A 127 -13.08 16.53 -20.71
CA PRO A 127 -13.19 15.08 -20.65
C PRO A 127 -12.25 14.33 -21.61
N GLU A 128 -12.12 14.81 -22.85
CA GLU A 128 -11.28 14.18 -23.88
C GLU A 128 -9.78 14.33 -23.57
N GLU A 129 -9.36 15.52 -23.13
CA GLU A 129 -7.96 15.78 -22.75
C GLU A 129 -7.58 14.96 -21.50
N ALA A 130 -8.45 14.90 -20.49
CA ALA A 130 -8.23 14.08 -19.31
C ALA A 130 -8.13 12.59 -19.65
N ALA A 131 -8.98 12.08 -20.55
CA ALA A 131 -8.92 10.70 -21.01
C ALA A 131 -7.60 10.39 -21.74
N ALA A 132 -7.04 11.36 -22.46
CA ALA A 132 -5.74 11.23 -23.13
C ALA A 132 -4.56 11.13 -22.15
N LEU A 133 -4.70 11.61 -20.89
CA LEU A 133 -3.67 11.49 -19.87
C LEU A 133 -3.60 10.09 -19.25
N VAL A 134 -4.71 9.35 -19.20
CA VAL A 134 -4.85 8.08 -18.48
C VAL A 134 -3.78 7.05 -18.84
N PRO A 135 -3.42 6.80 -20.12
CA PRO A 135 -2.36 5.86 -20.46
C PRO A 135 -1.00 6.20 -19.82
N GLY A 136 -0.72 7.48 -19.58
CA GLY A 136 0.50 7.96 -18.93
C GLY A 136 0.58 7.66 -17.44
N PHE A 137 -0.51 7.20 -16.81
CA PHE A 137 -0.52 6.92 -15.36
C PHE A 137 -0.12 5.48 -14.99
N ALA A 138 0.27 4.63 -15.94
CA ALA A 138 0.57 3.22 -15.69
C ALA A 138 1.67 2.97 -14.63
N ASP A 139 2.65 3.87 -14.53
CA ASP A 139 3.71 3.86 -13.53
C ASP A 139 3.55 4.95 -12.46
N ASP A 140 2.38 5.58 -12.36
CA ASP A 140 2.15 6.75 -11.51
C ASP A 140 2.26 6.42 -10.01
N PRO A 141 2.89 7.31 -9.19
CA PRO A 141 2.98 7.10 -7.74
C PRO A 141 1.63 7.19 -7.01
N SER A 142 0.60 7.80 -7.62
CA SER A 142 -0.77 7.80 -7.11
C SER A 142 -1.47 6.49 -7.44
N PRO A 143 -1.87 5.69 -6.43
CA PRO A 143 -2.56 4.42 -6.66
C PRO A 143 -3.86 4.59 -7.45
N ALA A 144 -4.60 5.69 -7.22
CA ALA A 144 -5.87 5.92 -7.87
C ALA A 144 -5.71 6.27 -9.37
N LEU A 145 -4.71 7.08 -9.74
CA LEU A 145 -4.43 7.37 -11.16
C LEU A 145 -3.90 6.15 -11.89
N ARG A 146 -3.01 5.38 -11.24
CA ARG A 146 -2.52 4.10 -11.76
C ARG A 146 -3.66 3.10 -11.99
N ARG A 147 -4.62 3.05 -11.07
CA ARG A 147 -5.79 2.17 -11.20
C ARG A 147 -6.58 2.46 -12.48
N ASP A 148 -6.76 3.73 -12.84
CA ASP A 148 -7.44 4.12 -14.08
C ASP A 148 -6.65 3.68 -15.33
N ALA A 149 -5.33 3.86 -15.33
CA ALA A 149 -4.48 3.37 -16.42
C ALA A 149 -4.57 1.86 -16.62
N VAL A 150 -4.53 1.10 -15.51
CA VAL A 150 -4.66 -0.36 -15.54
C VAL A 150 -6.06 -0.78 -16.00
N ALA A 151 -7.11 -0.05 -15.61
CA ALA A 151 -8.47 -0.29 -16.07
C ALA A 151 -8.58 -0.10 -17.59
N LYS A 152 -7.98 0.96 -18.13
CA LYS A 152 -7.92 1.21 -19.58
C LYS A 152 -7.16 0.11 -20.33
N LEU A 153 -6.01 -0.32 -19.81
CA LEU A 153 -5.25 -1.43 -20.41
C LEU A 153 -6.04 -2.75 -20.37
N LEU A 154 -6.78 -3.00 -19.28
CA LEU A 154 -7.67 -4.16 -19.17
C LEU A 154 -8.80 -4.12 -20.20
N GLU A 155 -9.43 -2.97 -20.38
CA GLU A 155 -10.47 -2.75 -21.40
C GLU A 155 -9.91 -2.99 -22.81
N ASP A 156 -8.78 -2.37 -23.14
CA ASP A 156 -8.12 -2.51 -24.44
C ASP A 156 -7.70 -3.97 -24.71
N GLY A 157 -7.12 -4.63 -23.70
CA GLY A 157 -6.72 -6.02 -23.79
C GLY A 157 -7.90 -6.96 -24.04
N ARG A 158 -9.07 -6.68 -23.46
CA ARG A 158 -10.32 -7.42 -23.72
C ARG A 158 -10.84 -7.18 -25.13
N ALA A 159 -10.95 -5.93 -25.55
CA ALA A 159 -11.40 -5.58 -26.89
C ALA A 159 -10.51 -6.23 -27.98
N GLN A 160 -9.20 -6.32 -27.75
CA GLN A 160 -8.27 -6.99 -28.65
C GLN A 160 -8.45 -8.52 -28.70
N LEU A 161 -8.83 -9.16 -27.58
CA LEU A 161 -9.21 -10.58 -27.60
C LEU A 161 -10.48 -10.81 -28.41
N GLU A 162 -11.47 -9.93 -28.23
CA GLU A 162 -12.76 -10.01 -28.93
C GLU A 162 -12.60 -9.80 -30.45
N SER A 163 -11.64 -8.95 -30.86
CA SER A 163 -11.29 -8.76 -32.27
C SER A 163 -10.35 -9.85 -32.83
N GLY A 164 -9.96 -10.85 -32.03
CA GLY A 164 -9.08 -11.95 -32.43
C GLY A 164 -7.58 -11.62 -32.48
N ASP A 165 -7.16 -10.43 -32.05
CA ASP A 165 -5.75 -10.01 -32.03
C ASP A 165 -5.07 -10.44 -30.71
N GLN A 166 -4.82 -11.74 -30.61
CA GLN A 166 -4.23 -12.35 -29.41
C GLN A 166 -2.82 -11.83 -29.10
N SER A 167 -2.02 -11.50 -30.12
CA SER A 167 -0.65 -11.02 -29.94
C SER A 167 -0.65 -9.62 -29.30
N LYS A 168 -1.49 -8.71 -29.82
CA LYS A 168 -1.65 -7.37 -29.25
C LYS A 168 -2.26 -7.43 -27.86
N SER A 169 -3.29 -8.27 -27.66
CA SER A 169 -3.88 -8.48 -26.32
C SER A 169 -2.84 -8.96 -25.31
N LEU A 170 -2.00 -9.91 -25.69
CA LEU A 170 -0.94 -10.41 -24.82
C LEU A 170 0.01 -9.30 -24.38
N ALA A 171 0.43 -8.42 -25.30
CA ALA A 171 1.28 -7.29 -24.97
C ALA A 171 0.57 -6.30 -24.02
N THR A 172 -0.68 -5.95 -24.33
CA THR A 172 -1.48 -5.01 -23.52
C THR A 172 -1.75 -5.54 -22.11
N LEU A 173 -2.14 -6.82 -21.98
CA LEU A 173 -2.44 -7.44 -20.69
C LEU A 173 -1.17 -7.68 -19.86
N LYS A 174 -0.01 -7.92 -20.49
CA LYS A 174 1.28 -7.94 -19.77
C LYS A 174 1.60 -6.55 -19.19
N ALA A 175 1.43 -5.50 -19.98
CA ALA A 175 1.60 -4.13 -19.49
C ALA A 175 0.60 -3.79 -18.36
N ALA A 176 -0.65 -4.26 -18.46
CA ALA A 176 -1.64 -4.12 -17.40
C ALA A 176 -1.19 -4.82 -16.11
N LEU A 177 -0.68 -6.05 -16.20
CA LEU A 177 -0.19 -6.80 -15.05
C LEU A 177 1.00 -6.08 -14.41
N ASP A 178 1.99 -5.69 -15.20
CA ASP A 178 3.21 -5.02 -14.73
C ASP A 178 2.89 -3.70 -14.01
N ALA A 179 1.87 -2.98 -14.47
CA ALA A 179 1.38 -1.75 -13.86
C ALA A 179 0.51 -1.98 -12.62
N ALA A 180 -0.25 -3.08 -12.55
CA ALA A 180 -1.25 -3.32 -11.52
C ALA A 180 -0.67 -3.54 -10.11
N ARG A 181 -1.33 -2.98 -9.10
CA ARG A 181 -0.99 -3.15 -7.67
C ARG A 181 -2.15 -3.66 -6.83
N GLU A 182 -3.38 -3.46 -7.30
CA GLU A 182 -4.60 -3.88 -6.62
C GLU A 182 -4.95 -5.33 -6.96
N VAL A 183 -5.37 -6.10 -5.95
CA VAL A 183 -5.63 -7.54 -6.07
C VAL A 183 -6.68 -7.84 -7.13
N ASP A 184 -7.77 -7.07 -7.16
CA ASP A 184 -8.88 -7.30 -8.08
C ASP A 184 -8.47 -7.11 -9.55
N GLN A 185 -7.66 -6.08 -9.84
CA GLN A 185 -7.12 -5.86 -11.18
C GLN A 185 -6.10 -6.94 -11.56
N ILE A 186 -5.22 -7.32 -10.64
CA ILE A 186 -4.22 -8.39 -10.87
C ILE A 186 -4.93 -9.72 -11.15
N ASP A 187 -5.98 -10.06 -10.40
CA ASP A 187 -6.79 -11.25 -10.64
C ASP A 187 -7.48 -11.19 -12.02
N ALA A 188 -8.09 -10.06 -12.36
CA ALA A 188 -8.76 -9.89 -13.64
C ALA A 188 -7.79 -10.05 -14.83
N VAL A 189 -6.61 -9.42 -14.76
CA VAL A 189 -5.58 -9.55 -15.80
C VAL A 189 -5.04 -10.99 -15.86
N THR A 190 -4.72 -11.56 -14.70
CA THR A 190 -4.14 -12.91 -14.59
C THR A 190 -5.09 -13.97 -15.13
N LYS A 191 -6.39 -13.83 -14.86
CA LYS A 191 -7.42 -14.71 -15.41
C LYS A 191 -7.39 -14.69 -16.94
N LEU A 192 -7.37 -13.51 -17.56
CA LEU A 192 -7.30 -13.39 -19.02
C LEU A 192 -6.01 -14.00 -19.59
N LEU A 193 -4.86 -13.69 -18.98
CA LEU A 193 -3.57 -14.23 -19.39
C LEU A 193 -3.52 -15.76 -19.32
N ARG A 194 -3.99 -16.35 -18.21
CA ARG A 194 -4.00 -17.82 -18.01
C ARG A 194 -5.03 -18.51 -18.89
N GLU A 195 -6.28 -18.05 -18.90
CA GLU A 195 -7.40 -18.77 -19.52
C GLU A 195 -7.54 -18.51 -21.04
N LYS A 196 -7.22 -17.30 -21.52
CA LYS A 196 -7.42 -16.91 -22.92
C LYS A 196 -6.16 -16.95 -23.75
N LEU A 197 -4.99 -16.82 -23.11
CA LEU A 197 -3.70 -16.71 -23.79
C LEU A 197 -2.69 -17.79 -23.34
N ALA A 198 -3.12 -18.74 -22.50
CA ALA A 198 -2.31 -19.85 -22.00
C ALA A 198 -0.95 -19.43 -21.39
N GLN A 199 -0.89 -18.25 -20.77
CA GLN A 199 0.32 -17.74 -20.15
C GLN A 199 0.45 -18.20 -18.69
N LYS A 200 1.66 -18.59 -18.30
CA LYS A 200 2.01 -18.77 -16.88
C LYS A 200 2.19 -17.39 -16.24
N VAL A 201 1.50 -17.15 -15.13
CA VAL A 201 1.67 -15.94 -14.32
C VAL A 201 2.10 -16.35 -12.92
N ASP A 202 3.24 -15.84 -12.47
CA ASP A 202 3.80 -16.09 -11.13
C ASP A 202 3.33 -15.00 -10.16
N LEU A 203 2.14 -15.22 -9.58
CA LEU A 203 1.53 -14.27 -8.65
C LEU A 203 2.36 -14.06 -7.37
N PRO A 204 2.96 -15.09 -6.75
CA PRO A 204 3.85 -14.90 -5.61
C PRO A 204 5.02 -13.97 -5.91
N LYS A 205 5.63 -14.09 -7.10
CA LYS A 205 6.66 -13.15 -7.55
C LYS A 205 6.09 -11.76 -7.81
N HIS A 206 4.97 -11.64 -8.51
CA HIS A 206 4.34 -10.36 -8.85
C HIS A 206 4.02 -9.52 -7.60
N PHE A 207 3.44 -10.15 -6.59
CA PHE A 207 3.09 -9.50 -5.33
C PHE A 207 4.27 -9.35 -4.34
N GLY A 208 5.37 -10.07 -4.55
CA GLY A 208 6.51 -10.09 -3.61
C GLY A 208 6.27 -10.95 -2.37
N PHE A 209 5.38 -11.95 -2.44
CA PHE A 209 5.18 -12.90 -1.36
C PHE A 209 6.44 -13.73 -1.11
N LEU A 210 6.72 -14.00 0.16
CA LEU A 210 7.79 -14.90 0.59
C LEU A 210 7.22 -16.32 0.68
N SER A 211 7.79 -17.24 -0.11
CA SER A 211 7.24 -18.59 -0.26
C SER A 211 8.02 -19.66 0.49
N HIS A 212 9.23 -19.36 0.99
CA HIS A 212 10.14 -20.31 1.62
C HIS A 212 10.42 -19.90 3.07
N TRP A 213 10.20 -20.83 3.99
CA TRP A 213 10.18 -20.61 5.42
C TRP A 213 10.78 -21.79 6.18
N HIS A 214 11.20 -21.54 7.41
CA HIS A 214 11.34 -22.57 8.44
C HIS A 214 10.19 -22.41 9.41
N LEU A 215 9.44 -23.48 9.68
CA LEU A 215 8.36 -23.48 10.66
C LEU A 215 8.75 -24.25 11.91
N ILE A 216 8.26 -23.84 13.07
CA ILE A 216 8.38 -24.59 14.32
C ILE A 216 7.11 -24.45 15.17
N ALA A 217 6.56 -25.59 15.57
CA ALA A 217 5.38 -25.72 16.42
C ALA A 217 5.24 -27.19 16.88
N PRO A 218 4.32 -27.52 17.80
CA PRO A 218 3.41 -26.63 18.55
C PRO A 218 4.04 -26.05 19.82
N PHE A 219 3.83 -24.76 20.07
CA PHE A 219 4.02 -24.13 21.39
C PHE A 219 2.67 -23.93 22.07
N ASP A 220 2.68 -23.80 23.40
CA ASP A 220 1.44 -23.65 24.16
C ASP A 220 0.81 -22.26 24.01
N ASN A 221 -0.49 -22.21 23.70
CA ASN A 221 -1.30 -20.99 23.70
C ASN A 221 -2.61 -21.20 24.48
N THR A 222 -2.57 -22.01 25.54
CA THR A 222 -3.76 -22.27 26.37
C THR A 222 -4.24 -20.97 27.02
N GLY A 223 -5.55 -20.74 26.92
CA GLY A 223 -6.16 -19.47 27.33
C GLY A 223 -5.60 -18.24 26.63
N ARG A 224 -5.03 -18.40 25.41
CA ARG A 224 -4.38 -17.35 24.60
C ARG A 224 -3.12 -16.74 25.22
N ALA A 225 -2.61 -17.33 26.31
CA ALA A 225 -1.42 -16.84 27.01
C ALA A 225 -0.14 -16.96 26.17
N GLY A 226 -0.15 -17.83 25.16
CA GLY A 226 0.96 -18.02 24.24
C GLY A 226 1.28 -16.78 23.41
N PHE A 227 0.33 -15.86 23.20
CA PHE A 227 0.58 -14.61 22.49
C PHE A 227 1.68 -13.78 23.18
N ASP A 228 1.54 -13.54 24.49
CA ASP A 228 2.47 -12.72 25.29
C ASP A 228 3.64 -13.48 25.89
N ARG A 229 3.50 -14.79 26.08
CA ARG A 229 4.61 -15.62 26.53
C ARG A 229 5.75 -15.57 25.50
N VAL A 230 6.94 -15.22 25.98
CA VAL A 230 8.18 -15.26 25.20
C VAL A 230 8.66 -16.71 25.11
N PHE A 231 8.82 -17.20 23.89
CA PHE A 231 9.45 -18.50 23.61
C PHE A 231 10.85 -18.31 23.03
N SER A 232 11.69 -19.35 23.10
CA SER A 232 13.08 -19.28 22.65
C SER A 232 13.28 -18.75 21.21
N PRO A 233 12.44 -19.08 20.21
CA PRO A 233 12.53 -18.51 18.86
C PRO A 233 12.48 -16.98 18.80
N GLU A 234 11.88 -16.31 19.80
CA GLU A 234 11.82 -14.84 19.86
C GLU A 234 13.16 -14.20 20.29
N GLN A 235 14.05 -14.98 20.92
CA GLN A 235 15.31 -14.48 21.48
C GLN A 235 16.49 -14.79 20.58
N THR A 236 16.56 -16.01 20.04
CA THR A 236 17.66 -16.44 19.17
C THR A 236 17.18 -17.50 18.20
N ILE A 237 17.51 -17.32 16.92
CA ILE A 237 17.18 -18.29 15.88
C ILE A 237 18.32 -19.30 15.75
N GLN A 238 18.06 -20.53 16.21
CA GLN A 238 18.92 -21.70 16.01
C GLN A 238 18.08 -22.76 15.30
N LEU A 239 18.33 -22.95 13.99
CA LEU A 239 17.50 -23.81 13.12
C LEU A 239 17.71 -25.31 13.37
N ASP A 240 18.83 -25.69 13.98
CA ASP A 240 19.20 -27.05 14.35
C ASP A 240 18.83 -27.43 15.79
N ALA A 241 18.38 -26.45 16.59
CA ALA A 241 18.02 -26.66 17.99
C ALA A 241 16.68 -27.38 18.17
N GLU A 242 16.55 -28.03 19.32
CA GLU A 242 15.32 -28.64 19.83
C GLU A 242 14.80 -27.83 21.02
N TYR A 243 13.50 -27.57 21.07
CA TYR A 243 12.86 -26.79 22.12
C TYR A 243 11.72 -27.57 22.78
N THR A 244 11.39 -27.20 24.02
CA THR A 244 10.19 -27.71 24.69
C THR A 244 8.94 -27.02 24.15
N GLY A 245 8.10 -27.78 23.44
CA GLY A 245 6.82 -27.36 22.90
C GLY A 245 5.64 -27.60 23.85
N LYS A 246 4.44 -27.62 23.27
CA LYS A 246 3.17 -27.89 23.97
C LYS A 246 3.21 -29.27 24.63
N GLU A 247 2.66 -29.37 25.85
CA GLU A 247 2.68 -30.60 26.68
C GLU A 247 4.08 -31.16 26.99
N GLY A 248 5.13 -30.33 26.89
CA GLY A 248 6.51 -30.77 27.15
C GLY A 248 7.14 -31.58 26.02
N LYS A 249 6.46 -31.72 24.88
CA LYS A 249 6.97 -32.47 23.72
C LYS A 249 8.06 -31.68 22.99
N PRO A 250 9.15 -32.31 22.53
CA PRO A 250 10.18 -31.62 21.78
C PRO A 250 9.67 -31.15 20.41
N VAL A 251 10.11 -29.97 19.98
CA VAL A 251 9.81 -29.38 18.67
C VAL A 251 11.09 -28.89 17.99
N LYS A 252 11.14 -29.00 16.67
CA LYS A 252 12.28 -28.59 15.82
C LYS A 252 11.80 -27.73 14.66
N TRP A 253 12.71 -26.92 14.14
CA TRP A 253 12.47 -26.25 12.88
C TRP A 253 12.42 -27.25 11.73
N GLN A 254 11.56 -26.96 10.77
CA GLN A 254 11.38 -27.76 9.56
C GLN A 254 11.22 -26.81 8.37
N ALA A 255 11.88 -27.13 7.27
CA ALA A 255 11.72 -26.38 6.03
C ALA A 255 10.28 -26.51 5.52
N TYR A 256 9.74 -25.40 5.04
CA TYR A 256 8.40 -25.29 4.50
C TYR A 256 8.41 -24.37 3.29
N ALA A 257 7.72 -24.76 2.23
CA ALA A 257 7.54 -23.91 1.07
C ALA A 257 6.10 -23.99 0.59
N THR A 258 5.54 -22.86 0.16
CA THR A 258 4.15 -22.78 -0.31
C THR A 258 4.07 -22.44 -1.80
N PRO A 259 3.33 -23.23 -2.60
CA PRO A 259 3.04 -22.92 -4.00
C PRO A 259 1.75 -22.09 -4.16
N ASP A 260 1.14 -21.64 -3.06
CA ASP A 260 -0.10 -20.87 -3.09
C ASP A 260 0.11 -19.54 -3.83
N ASP A 261 -0.84 -19.17 -4.71
CA ASP A 261 -0.74 -17.97 -5.55
C ASP A 261 -0.66 -16.67 -4.72
N TYR A 262 -1.12 -16.73 -3.46
CA TYR A 262 -1.12 -15.64 -2.51
C TYR A 262 -0.11 -15.83 -1.38
N GLY A 263 0.82 -16.77 -1.53
CA GLY A 263 1.90 -16.99 -0.57
C GLY A 263 1.41 -17.40 0.82
N LYS A 264 0.25 -18.06 0.91
CA LYS A 264 -0.28 -18.52 2.19
C LYS A 264 0.62 -19.59 2.79
N VAL A 265 1.09 -19.33 4.00
CA VAL A 265 1.80 -20.26 4.87
C VAL A 265 0.77 -20.87 5.81
N ASP A 266 0.54 -22.17 5.68
CA ASP A 266 -0.45 -22.92 6.47
C ASP A 266 0.27 -23.84 7.47
N PHE A 267 0.21 -23.49 8.76
CA PHE A 267 0.80 -24.30 9.82
C PHE A 267 0.08 -25.64 10.00
N ASN A 268 -1.18 -25.77 9.57
CA ASN A 268 -1.91 -27.02 9.68
C ASN A 268 -1.34 -28.10 8.75
N GLN A 269 -0.68 -27.73 7.66
CA GLN A 269 -0.14 -28.72 6.71
C GLN A 269 0.88 -29.66 7.36
N PRO A 270 1.93 -29.15 8.05
CA PRO A 270 2.87 -30.04 8.70
C PRO A 270 2.53 -30.40 10.15
N PHE A 271 1.72 -29.60 10.86
CA PHE A 271 1.45 -29.82 12.30
C PHE A 271 0.04 -30.34 12.59
N GLY A 272 -0.88 -30.31 11.62
CA GLY A 272 -2.29 -30.59 11.83
C GLY A 272 -3.06 -29.43 12.48
N PRO A 273 -4.40 -29.52 12.53
CA PRO A 273 -5.28 -28.45 13.04
C PRO A 273 -5.34 -28.42 14.58
N ILE A 274 -4.21 -28.11 15.21
CA ILE A 274 -4.08 -28.03 16.68
C ILE A 274 -4.75 -26.75 17.20
N LYS A 275 -5.39 -26.83 18.37
CA LYS A 275 -6.01 -25.68 19.07
C LYS A 275 -5.15 -25.23 20.25
N GLU A 276 -5.37 -23.99 20.66
CA GLU A 276 -4.59 -23.37 21.75
C GLU A 276 -3.08 -23.56 21.52
N VAL A 277 -2.65 -23.23 20.30
CA VAL A 277 -1.28 -23.44 19.83
C VAL A 277 -0.66 -22.15 19.33
N ALA A 278 0.62 -21.95 19.57
CA ALA A 278 1.44 -20.96 18.89
C ALA A 278 2.50 -21.65 18.02
N GLY A 279 2.93 -20.98 16.98
CA GLY A 279 3.98 -21.45 16.08
C GLY A 279 4.71 -20.28 15.45
N TYR A 280 5.92 -20.56 14.99
CA TYR A 280 6.79 -19.56 14.40
C TYR A 280 7.13 -19.92 12.98
N ALA A 281 7.21 -18.90 12.13
CA ALA A 281 7.74 -18.97 10.77
C ALA A 281 8.91 -18.01 10.65
N TYR A 282 10.06 -18.53 10.22
CA TYR A 282 11.29 -17.77 10.05
C TYR A 282 11.74 -17.81 8.59
N THR A 283 12.21 -16.68 8.07
CA THR A 283 12.85 -16.63 6.75
C THR A 283 13.94 -15.57 6.69
N GLU A 284 14.85 -15.74 5.75
CA GLU A 284 15.95 -14.84 5.45
C GLU A 284 15.92 -14.49 3.97
N PHE A 285 16.33 -13.28 3.62
CA PHE A 285 16.42 -12.85 2.23
C PHE A 285 17.48 -11.75 2.03
N GLN A 286 17.99 -11.64 0.81
CA GLN A 286 19.02 -10.67 0.43
C GLN A 286 18.43 -9.48 -0.34
N ALA A 287 18.50 -8.28 0.22
CA ALA A 287 18.12 -7.05 -0.48
C ALA A 287 19.31 -6.49 -1.29
N ALA A 288 19.04 -6.01 -2.51
CA ALA A 288 20.09 -5.46 -3.40
C ALA A 288 20.73 -4.18 -2.83
N GLU A 289 19.96 -3.39 -2.08
CA GLU A 289 20.33 -2.09 -1.55
C GLU A 289 19.59 -1.79 -0.23
N ALA A 290 20.07 -0.81 0.52
CA ALA A 290 19.36 -0.29 1.67
C ALA A 290 18.29 0.71 1.20
N ARG A 291 17.03 0.49 1.58
CA ARG A 291 15.90 1.33 1.16
C ARG A 291 14.71 1.20 2.10
N ASP A 292 13.80 2.17 2.03
CA ASP A 292 12.50 2.06 2.70
C ASP A 292 11.65 0.99 2.01
N ALA A 293 10.92 0.23 2.82
CA ALA A 293 10.04 -0.84 2.38
C ALA A 293 8.86 -1.01 3.36
N GLN A 294 7.97 -1.92 2.99
CA GLN A 294 6.86 -2.36 3.81
C GLN A 294 6.82 -3.88 3.84
N ILE A 295 6.70 -4.42 5.05
CA ILE A 295 6.23 -5.79 5.27
C ILE A 295 4.72 -5.72 5.37
N ARG A 296 4.02 -6.41 4.46
CA ARG A 296 2.56 -6.46 4.46
C ARG A 296 2.08 -7.86 4.80
N LEU A 297 1.13 -7.93 5.73
CA LEU A 297 0.65 -9.19 6.33
C LEU A 297 -0.88 -9.27 6.27
N GLY A 298 -1.37 -10.47 5.97
CA GLY A 298 -2.75 -10.86 6.24
C GLY A 298 -2.77 -12.14 7.07
N CYS A 299 -3.52 -12.15 8.17
CA CYS A 299 -3.65 -13.32 9.04
C CYS A 299 -5.04 -13.30 9.69
N LYS A 300 -5.66 -14.48 9.83
CA LYS A 300 -6.95 -14.64 10.52
C LYS A 300 -6.80 -14.70 12.04
N ASN A 301 -5.59 -14.99 12.49
CA ASN A 301 -5.24 -15.45 13.81
C ASN A 301 -4.33 -14.43 14.49
N ALA A 302 -4.14 -14.53 15.80
CA ALA A 302 -3.27 -13.60 16.49
C ALA A 302 -1.82 -13.75 16.02
N TRP A 303 -1.11 -12.62 15.88
CA TRP A 303 0.22 -12.61 15.27
C TRP A 303 1.15 -11.56 15.87
N LYS A 304 2.46 -11.85 15.81
CA LYS A 304 3.56 -10.89 16.06
C LYS A 304 4.59 -11.01 14.95
N VAL A 305 5.20 -9.90 14.54
CA VAL A 305 6.26 -9.87 13.53
C VAL A 305 7.51 -9.20 14.09
N TRP A 306 8.65 -9.84 13.89
CA TRP A 306 9.97 -9.27 14.11
C TRP A 306 10.69 -9.13 12.78
N PHE A 307 11.47 -8.07 12.66
CA PHE A 307 12.33 -7.81 11.50
C PHE A 307 13.75 -7.53 11.99
N ASN A 308 14.73 -8.26 11.45
CA ASN A 308 16.13 -8.16 11.87
C ASN A 308 16.35 -8.29 13.40
N GLY A 309 15.52 -9.11 14.06
CA GLY A 309 15.57 -9.36 15.50
C GLY A 309 14.79 -8.37 16.37
N GLU A 310 14.26 -7.28 15.80
CA GLU A 310 13.47 -6.29 16.52
C GLU A 310 11.98 -6.54 16.34
N LEU A 311 11.21 -6.51 17.44
CA LEU A 311 9.75 -6.63 17.40
C LEU A 311 9.19 -5.38 16.69
N LEU A 312 8.46 -5.58 15.59
CA LEU A 312 7.77 -4.49 14.90
C LEU A 312 6.43 -4.19 15.56
N PHE A 313 5.55 -5.20 15.55
CA PHE A 313 4.17 -5.06 16.02
C PHE A 313 3.50 -6.43 16.15
N GLY A 314 2.33 -6.46 16.78
CA GLY A 314 1.46 -7.63 16.80
C GLY A 314 0.04 -7.29 17.22
N ARG A 315 -0.88 -8.21 16.95
CA ARG A 315 -2.29 -8.11 17.34
C ARG A 315 -2.80 -9.42 17.89
N ASP A 316 -3.41 -9.37 19.06
CA ASP A 316 -4.09 -10.50 19.70
C ASP A 316 -5.55 -10.58 19.23
N GLU A 317 -5.74 -10.80 17.93
CA GLU A 317 -7.06 -10.86 17.29
C GLU A 317 -7.24 -12.20 16.58
N TYR A 318 -8.35 -12.89 16.82
CA TYR A 318 -8.64 -14.21 16.25
C TYR A 318 -9.91 -14.19 15.41
N HIS A 319 -9.89 -15.00 14.36
CA HIS A 319 -10.96 -15.23 13.40
C HIS A 319 -11.56 -13.95 12.81
N ARG A 320 -10.73 -12.92 12.67
CA ARG A 320 -11.05 -11.78 11.80
C ARG A 320 -10.88 -12.26 10.36
N GLY A 321 -11.77 -11.84 9.46
CA GLY A 321 -11.56 -12.10 8.03
C GLY A 321 -10.17 -11.64 7.60
N GLN A 322 -9.52 -12.40 6.72
CA GLN A 322 -8.19 -12.09 6.19
C GLN A 322 -8.32 -11.33 4.88
N ARG A 323 -7.68 -10.18 4.79
CA ARG A 323 -7.47 -9.46 3.52
C ARG A 323 -5.99 -9.48 3.17
N ILE A 324 -5.68 -9.43 1.88
CA ILE A 324 -4.32 -9.11 1.42
C ILE A 324 -3.97 -7.72 1.94
N ASP A 325 -2.74 -7.58 2.42
CA ASP A 325 -2.21 -6.34 2.94
C ASP A 325 -3.02 -5.73 4.09
N GLN A 326 -3.73 -6.55 4.88
CA GLN A 326 -4.53 -6.12 6.03
C GLN A 326 -3.72 -5.25 7.01
N TYR A 327 -2.44 -5.55 7.17
CA TYR A 327 -1.49 -4.76 7.95
C TYR A 327 -0.29 -4.39 7.08
N SER A 328 0.17 -3.15 7.20
CA SER A 328 1.37 -2.63 6.52
C SER A 328 2.33 -2.09 7.57
N LEU A 329 3.50 -2.71 7.69
CA LEU A 329 4.53 -2.38 8.67
C LEU A 329 5.70 -1.71 7.94
N PRO A 330 5.97 -0.41 8.14
CA PRO A 330 7.11 0.26 7.52
C PRO A 330 8.41 -0.29 8.12
N VAL A 331 9.38 -0.58 7.26
CA VAL A 331 10.71 -1.05 7.64
C VAL A 331 11.78 -0.41 6.77
N LYS A 332 13.03 -0.42 7.23
CA LYS A 332 14.19 -0.04 6.43
C LYS A 332 15.04 -1.27 6.16
N LEU A 333 15.09 -1.69 4.90
CA LEU A 333 15.92 -2.82 4.50
C LEU A 333 17.40 -2.44 4.65
N LYS A 334 18.21 -3.40 5.11
CA LYS A 334 19.67 -3.35 4.98
C LYS A 334 20.05 -3.91 3.62
N GLN A 335 21.10 -3.39 2.99
CA GLN A 335 21.72 -4.10 1.87
C GLN A 335 22.24 -5.46 2.37
N GLY A 336 22.00 -6.51 1.58
CA GLY A 336 22.32 -7.88 1.97
C GLY A 336 21.24 -8.49 2.86
N LYS A 337 21.67 -9.26 3.88
CA LYS A 337 20.79 -10.16 4.64
C LYS A 337 19.81 -9.38 5.51
N ASN A 338 18.53 -9.73 5.38
CA ASN A 338 17.47 -9.36 6.29
C ASN A 338 16.73 -10.61 6.77
N THR A 339 16.14 -10.55 7.97
CA THR A 339 15.43 -11.67 8.58
C THR A 339 14.02 -11.26 9.02
N ILE A 340 13.09 -12.20 8.91
CA ILE A 340 11.71 -12.04 9.39
C ILE A 340 11.35 -13.25 10.25
N LEU A 341 10.78 -12.97 11.42
CA LEU A 341 10.13 -13.97 12.26
C LEU A 341 8.66 -13.58 12.42
N VAL A 342 7.77 -14.53 12.20
CA VAL A 342 6.34 -14.39 12.43
C VAL A 342 5.94 -15.39 13.50
N LYS A 343 5.26 -14.94 14.54
CA LYS A 343 4.51 -15.78 15.48
C LYS A 343 3.05 -15.77 15.04
N ALA A 344 2.43 -16.94 14.95
CA ALA A 344 1.00 -17.09 14.68
C ALA A 344 0.36 -17.98 15.74
N CYS A 345 -0.75 -17.55 16.32
CA CYS A 345 -1.42 -18.24 17.42
C CYS A 345 -2.84 -18.66 17.03
N GLN A 346 -3.23 -19.88 17.34
CA GLN A 346 -4.59 -20.40 17.22
C GLN A 346 -5.22 -20.53 18.61
N ASN A 347 -6.52 -20.26 18.70
CA ASN A 347 -7.27 -20.26 19.96
C ASN A 347 -8.02 -21.59 20.18
N GLU A 348 -8.87 -21.60 21.20
CA GLU A 348 -9.64 -22.74 21.69
C GLU A 348 -10.90 -23.08 20.88
N GLN A 349 -11.33 -22.19 19.96
CA GLN A 349 -12.60 -22.36 19.27
C GLN A 349 -12.59 -23.57 18.34
N THR A 350 -13.71 -24.30 18.24
CA THR A 350 -13.79 -25.60 17.54
C THR A 350 -14.75 -25.60 16.35
N GLN A 351 -15.41 -24.49 16.06
CA GLN A 351 -16.32 -24.41 14.90
C GLN A 351 -15.55 -24.59 13.59
N ASP A 352 -16.17 -25.17 12.57
CA ASP A 352 -15.50 -25.53 11.29
C ASP A 352 -14.79 -24.34 10.61
N TRP A 353 -15.31 -23.12 10.78
CA TRP A 353 -14.72 -21.89 10.24
C TRP A 353 -13.48 -21.39 10.99
N THR A 354 -13.13 -21.99 12.14
CA THR A 354 -12.02 -21.58 13.02
C THR A 354 -10.75 -22.42 12.83
N VAL A 355 -10.75 -23.36 11.88
CA VAL A 355 -9.67 -24.34 11.71
C VAL A 355 -8.39 -23.71 11.14
N GLN A 356 -8.53 -22.66 10.34
CA GLN A 356 -7.41 -22.03 9.64
C GLN A 356 -6.38 -21.48 10.62
N TRP A 357 -5.12 -21.85 10.39
CA TRP A 357 -3.95 -21.34 11.11
C TRP A 357 -2.90 -20.97 10.07
N GLU A 358 -3.16 -19.85 9.42
CA GLU A 358 -2.45 -19.43 8.22
C GLU A 358 -2.15 -17.94 8.25
N PHE A 359 -1.09 -17.55 7.56
CA PHE A 359 -0.78 -16.15 7.27
C PHE A 359 -0.23 -16.02 5.85
N GLN A 360 -0.19 -14.79 5.34
CA GLN A 360 0.53 -14.44 4.13
C GLN A 360 1.38 -13.21 4.42
N LEU A 361 2.59 -13.16 3.88
CA LEU A 361 3.52 -12.05 4.08
C LEU A 361 4.30 -11.75 2.81
N ARG A 362 4.38 -10.47 2.46
CA ARG A 362 5.15 -9.95 1.31
C ARG A 362 6.00 -8.75 1.68
N VAL A 363 7.00 -8.48 0.84
CA VAL A 363 7.87 -7.30 0.93
C VAL A 363 7.68 -6.44 -0.32
N CYS A 364 7.36 -5.16 -0.13
CA CYS A 364 7.07 -4.22 -1.21
C CYS A 364 7.43 -2.78 -0.82
N ASP A 365 7.40 -1.85 -1.77
CA ASP A 365 7.53 -0.42 -1.49
C ASP A 365 6.18 0.19 -1.03
N ALA A 366 6.17 1.51 -0.79
CA ALA A 366 4.96 2.23 -0.36
C ALA A 366 3.82 2.19 -1.39
N THR A 367 4.13 2.04 -2.69
CA THR A 367 3.14 1.89 -3.77
C THR A 367 2.59 0.46 -3.86
N GLY A 368 3.19 -0.49 -3.14
CA GLY A 368 2.87 -1.91 -3.22
C GLY A 368 3.62 -2.64 -4.34
N THR A 369 4.63 -2.04 -4.97
CA THR A 369 5.49 -2.73 -5.93
C THR A 369 6.37 -3.72 -5.19
N ALA A 370 6.42 -4.97 -5.64
CA ALA A 370 7.25 -6.00 -5.02
C ALA A 370 8.72 -5.59 -4.96
N ILE A 371 9.34 -5.77 -3.79
CA ILE A 371 10.79 -5.69 -3.63
C ILE A 371 11.29 -7.12 -3.58
N LEU A 372 11.88 -7.59 -4.69
CA LEU A 372 12.33 -8.97 -4.81
C LEU A 372 13.72 -9.14 -4.21
N ALA A 373 13.89 -10.22 -3.45
CA ALA A 373 15.19 -10.61 -2.95
C ALA A 373 16.11 -11.06 -4.09
N THR A 374 17.40 -10.73 -4.00
CA THR A 374 18.42 -11.11 -4.98
C THR A 374 18.73 -12.60 -4.96
N ASP A 375 18.48 -13.26 -3.83
CA ASP A 375 18.58 -14.71 -3.62
C ASP A 375 17.22 -15.42 -3.71
N ARG A 376 16.19 -14.75 -4.26
CA ARG A 376 14.84 -15.32 -4.36
C ARG A 376 14.89 -16.67 -5.09
N GLN A 377 14.55 -17.72 -4.35
CA GLN A 377 14.34 -19.04 -4.93
C GLN A 377 13.09 -19.06 -5.83
N PRO A 378 13.01 -19.97 -6.81
CA PRO A 378 11.81 -20.15 -7.62
C PRO A 378 10.56 -20.35 -6.75
N THR A 379 9.44 -19.79 -7.20
CA THR A 379 8.13 -20.08 -6.58
C THR A 379 7.88 -21.59 -6.66
N PRO A 380 7.56 -22.28 -5.54
CA PRO A 380 7.27 -23.71 -5.54
C PRO A 380 6.15 -24.05 -6.51
N GLU A 381 6.26 -25.18 -7.21
CA GLU A 381 5.20 -25.62 -8.11
C GLU A 381 4.05 -26.26 -7.33
N LYS A 382 2.81 -25.95 -7.74
CA LYS A 382 1.63 -26.64 -7.20
C LYS A 382 1.73 -28.11 -7.59
N ALA A 383 1.69 -29.01 -6.60
CA ALA A 383 1.62 -30.43 -6.88
C ALA A 383 0.38 -30.71 -7.76
N ALA A 384 0.56 -31.51 -8.81
CA ALA A 384 -0.56 -31.92 -9.65
C ALA A 384 -1.62 -32.60 -8.76
N PRO A 385 -2.93 -32.29 -8.91
CA PRO A 385 -3.95 -32.95 -8.13
C PRO A 385 -3.82 -34.46 -8.34
N ALA A 386 -3.64 -35.21 -7.25
CA ALA A 386 -3.59 -36.66 -7.31
C ALA A 386 -4.85 -37.15 -8.02
N ARG A 387 -4.70 -37.79 -9.18
CA ARG A 387 -5.83 -38.40 -9.90
C ARG A 387 -6.56 -39.30 -8.91
N ARG A 388 -7.79 -38.93 -8.53
CA ARG A 388 -8.65 -39.80 -7.72
C ARG A 388 -8.77 -41.12 -8.47
N ARG A 389 -8.25 -42.20 -7.89
CA ARG A 389 -8.54 -43.56 -8.36
C ARG A 389 -10.07 -43.70 -8.38
N PRO A 390 -10.70 -44.13 -9.48
CA PRO A 390 -12.12 -44.41 -9.46
C PRO A 390 -12.37 -45.45 -8.36
N ALA A 391 -13.33 -45.14 -7.48
CA ALA A 391 -13.78 -46.11 -6.49
C ALA A 391 -14.18 -47.38 -7.25
N LYS A 392 -13.61 -48.52 -6.86
CA LYS A 392 -14.11 -49.81 -7.32
C LYS A 392 -15.55 -49.90 -6.81
N SER A 393 -16.50 -49.94 -7.74
CA SER A 393 -17.85 -50.40 -7.46
C SER A 393 -17.76 -51.86 -7.03
N GLU A 394 -18.06 -52.14 -5.77
CA GLU A 394 -18.44 -53.49 -5.31
C GLU A 394 -19.95 -53.68 -5.46
#